data_AF-A0A938Z9S9-F1
#
_entry.id   AF-A0A938Z9S9-F1
#
_cell.length_a   1.000
_cell.length_b   1.000
_cell.length_c   1.000
_cell.angle_alpha   90.00
_cell.angle_beta   90.00
_cell.angle_gamma   90.00
#
_symmetry.space_group_name_H-M   'P 1'
#
loop_
_entity.id
_entity.type
_entity.pdbx_description
1 polymer ?
#
loop_
_entity_poly.entity_id
_entity_poly.type
_entity_poly.pdbx_seq_one_letter_code
_entity_poly.pdbx_strand_id
1 'polypeptide(L)'
;MKENTPEQQLDLRCSQIIRERDHWNYINENGCNDPFWPDGSNMNLTRNHIIFYKRDIAELCEKTGMPLPEEYFLKIPPEVDDNYMASLKQKERVERLKQQGNELSRKKQRFVDDGQLEFF
;
A
#
# COMPACT_ATOMS: atom_id res chain seq x y z
N MET A 1 -28.26 9.68 4.27
CA MET A 1 -27.29 9.21 3.25
C MET A 1 -27.88 7.98 2.59
N LYS A 2 -27.84 7.87 1.25
CA LYS A 2 -28.17 6.60 0.60
C LYS A 2 -27.00 5.65 0.85
N GLU A 3 -27.29 4.41 1.25
CA GLU A 3 -26.27 3.38 1.30
C GLU A 3 -25.83 3.03 -0.13
N ASN A 4 -24.53 2.88 -0.33
CA ASN A 4 -23.97 2.49 -1.64
C ASN A 4 -24.40 1.05 -1.96
N THR A 5 -24.72 0.78 -3.22
CA THR A 5 -25.03 -0.60 -3.66
C THR A 5 -23.78 -1.49 -3.54
N PRO A 6 -23.93 -2.82 -3.47
CA PRO A 6 -22.79 -3.73 -3.45
C PRO A 6 -21.81 -3.52 -4.61
N GLU A 7 -22.30 -3.21 -5.81
CA GLU A 7 -21.48 -2.93 -6.98
C GLU A 7 -20.65 -1.65 -6.77
N GLN A 8 -21.27 -0.59 -6.27
CA GLN A 8 -20.56 0.67 -5.97
C GLN A 8 -19.51 0.48 -4.86
N GLN A 9 -19.80 -0.38 -3.89
CA GLN A 9 -18.86 -0.74 -2.83
C GLN A 9 -17.67 -1.52 -3.38
N LEU A 10 -17.90 -2.43 -4.33
CA LEU A 10 -16.87 -3.21 -5.01
C LEU A 10 -15.97 -2.32 -5.86
N ASP A 11 -16.55 -1.47 -6.71
CA ASP A 11 -15.83 -0.53 -7.59
C ASP A 11 -14.93 0.42 -6.78
N LEU A 12 -15.43 0.89 -5.63
CA LEU A 12 -14.65 1.72 -4.73
C LEU A 12 -13.42 0.97 -4.22
N ARG A 13 -13.57 -0.28 -3.78
CA ARG A 13 -12.46 -1.09 -3.24
C ARG A 13 -11.43 -1.45 -4.30
N CYS A 14 -11.86 -1.77 -5.52
CA CYS A 14 -10.96 -1.95 -6.66
C CYS A 14 -10.13 -0.70 -6.93
N SER A 15 -10.78 0.47 -6.95
CA SER A 15 -10.10 1.76 -7.15
C SER A 15 -9.09 2.06 -6.03
N GLN A 16 -9.41 1.71 -4.79
CA GLN A 16 -8.50 1.87 -3.65
C GLN A 16 -7.28 0.94 -3.76
N ILE A 17 -7.45 -0.32 -4.20
CA ILE A 17 -6.32 -1.23 -4.44
C ILE A 17 -5.35 -0.62 -5.45
N ILE A 18 -5.85 -0.12 -6.59
CA ILE A 18 -5.00 0.50 -7.63
C ILE A 18 -4.26 1.71 -7.05
N ARG A 19 -4.99 2.62 -6.39
CA ARG A 19 -4.42 3.82 -5.79
C ARG A 19 -3.33 3.52 -4.76
N GLU A 20 -3.58 2.56 -3.86
CA GLU A 20 -2.59 2.20 -2.83
C GLU A 20 -1.36 1.53 -3.47
N ARG A 21 -1.52 0.74 -4.53
CA ARG A 21 -0.38 0.17 -5.27
C ARG A 21 0.48 1.26 -5.92
N ASP A 22 -0.16 2.23 -6.58
CA ASP A 22 0.52 3.40 -7.14
C ASP A 22 1.23 4.22 -6.06
N HIS A 23 0.58 4.39 -4.90
CA HIS A 23 1.16 5.13 -3.78
C HIS A 23 2.38 4.40 -3.18
N TRP A 24 2.32 3.07 -3.06
CA TRP A 24 3.45 2.27 -2.60
C TRP A 24 4.66 2.44 -3.53
N ASN A 25 4.44 2.39 -4.85
CA ASN A 25 5.50 2.59 -5.85
C ASN A 25 6.07 4.01 -5.76
N TYR A 26 5.18 5.00 -5.65
CA TYR A 26 5.59 6.40 -5.50
C TYR A 26 6.48 6.62 -4.27
N ILE A 27 6.12 6.06 -3.10
CA ILE A 27 6.95 6.17 -1.89
C ILE A 27 8.28 5.42 -2.09
N ASN A 28 8.26 4.24 -2.70
CA ASN A 28 9.49 3.47 -2.95
C ASN A 28 10.49 4.22 -3.85
N GLU A 29 10.00 5.05 -4.76
CA GLU A 29 10.80 5.85 -5.69
C GLU A 29 11.22 7.22 -5.12
N ASN A 30 10.28 7.93 -4.51
CA ASN A 30 10.42 9.35 -4.18
C ASN A 30 10.49 9.62 -2.67
N GLY A 31 10.07 8.66 -1.85
CA GLY A 31 9.85 8.83 -0.41
C GLY A 31 8.52 9.55 -0.11
N CYS A 32 8.24 9.74 1.17
CA CYS A 32 7.09 10.52 1.63
C CYS A 32 7.51 11.75 2.46
N ASN A 33 6.52 12.43 3.05
CA ASN A 33 6.73 13.60 3.91
C ASN A 33 6.28 13.37 5.36
N ASP A 34 6.06 12.11 5.77
CA ASP A 34 5.63 11.82 7.14
C ASP A 34 6.71 12.27 8.14
N PRO A 35 6.39 13.17 9.08
CA PRO A 35 7.39 13.74 9.99
C PRO A 35 7.80 12.80 11.13
N PHE A 36 7.05 11.71 11.37
CA PHE A 36 7.22 10.81 12.50
C PHE A 36 7.64 9.40 12.09
N TRP A 37 7.36 8.99 10.86
CA TRP A 37 7.64 7.65 10.38
C TRP A 37 8.55 7.63 9.14
N PRO A 38 9.46 6.66 9.03
CA PRO A 38 10.24 6.46 7.81
C PRO A 38 9.36 6.07 6.60
N ASP A 39 9.94 6.08 5.41
CA ASP A 39 9.23 5.74 4.18
C ASP A 39 8.75 4.27 4.20
N GLY A 40 9.55 3.37 4.77
CA GLY A 40 9.24 1.94 4.91
C GLY A 40 7.95 1.66 5.68
N SER A 41 7.79 2.28 6.86
CA SER A 41 6.55 2.16 7.64
C SER A 41 5.31 2.63 6.85
N ASN A 42 5.44 3.72 6.08
CA ASN A 42 4.36 4.22 5.24
C ASN A 42 4.02 3.25 4.10
N MET A 43 5.04 2.64 3.48
CA MET A 43 4.86 1.60 2.47
C MET A 43 4.15 0.37 3.05
N ASN A 44 4.52 -0.08 4.24
CA ASN A 44 3.87 -1.20 4.92
C ASN A 44 2.42 -0.88 5.33
N LEU A 45 2.13 0.36 5.70
CA LEU A 45 0.76 0.82 5.95
C LEU A 45 -0.11 0.73 4.68
N THR A 46 0.38 1.27 3.57
CA THR A 46 -0.27 1.17 2.25
C THR A 46 -0.47 -0.28 1.81
N ARG A 47 0.52 -1.15 2.06
CA ARG A 47 0.39 -2.60 1.84
C ARG A 47 -0.75 -3.20 2.67
N ASN A 48 -0.89 -2.81 3.93
CA ASN A 48 -1.96 -3.28 4.81
C ASN A 48 -3.35 -2.83 4.34
N HIS A 49 -3.47 -1.63 3.77
CA HIS A 49 -4.72 -1.19 3.13
C HIS A 49 -5.11 -2.09 1.96
N ILE A 50 -4.15 -2.46 1.09
CA ILE A 50 -4.41 -3.38 -0.04
C ILE A 50 -4.92 -4.73 0.45
N ILE A 51 -4.28 -5.30 1.49
CA ILE A 51 -4.71 -6.58 2.10
C ILE A 51 -6.12 -6.46 2.66
N PHE A 52 -6.41 -5.35 3.35
CA PHE A 52 -7.74 -5.08 3.88
C PHE A 52 -8.79 -5.01 2.76
N TYR A 53 -8.56 -4.23 1.71
CA TYR A 53 -9.51 -4.12 0.59
C TYR A 53 -9.73 -5.44 -0.13
N LYS A 54 -8.70 -6.27 -0.30
CA LYS A 54 -8.88 -7.63 -0.85
C LYS A 54 -9.81 -8.47 0.03
N ARG A 55 -9.61 -8.46 1.35
CA ARG A 55 -10.49 -9.19 2.29
C ARG A 55 -11.94 -8.70 2.21
N ASP A 56 -12.13 -7.37 2.20
CA ASP A 56 -13.43 -6.74 2.04
C ASP A 56 -14.12 -7.15 0.72
N ILE A 57 -13.37 -7.20 -0.39
CA ILE A 57 -13.87 -7.64 -1.69
C ILE A 57 -14.32 -9.10 -1.62
N ALA A 58 -13.51 -9.99 -1.05
CA ALA A 58 -13.84 -11.41 -0.92
C ALA A 58 -15.12 -11.61 -0.09
N GLU A 59 -15.23 -10.94 1.05
CA GLU A 59 -16.42 -11.01 1.91
C GLU A 59 -17.67 -10.45 1.22
N LEU A 60 -17.54 -9.34 0.48
CA LEU A 60 -18.65 -8.74 -0.26
C LEU A 60 -19.13 -9.67 -1.38
N CYS A 61 -18.21 -10.20 -2.20
CA CYS A 61 -18.51 -11.12 -3.28
C CYS A 61 -19.15 -12.42 -2.78
N GLU A 62 -18.68 -12.97 -1.65
CA GLU A 62 -19.28 -14.14 -1.01
C GLU A 62 -20.72 -13.88 -0.56
N LYS A 63 -20.99 -12.71 0.05
CA LYS A 63 -22.34 -12.35 0.53
C LYS A 63 -23.32 -12.07 -0.60
N THR A 64 -22.86 -11.51 -1.71
CA THR A 64 -23.72 -11.06 -2.82
C THR A 64 -23.81 -12.06 -3.95
N GLY A 65 -22.92 -13.06 -3.98
CA GLY A 65 -22.77 -14.00 -5.10
C GLY A 65 -22.11 -13.37 -6.33
N MET A 66 -21.50 -12.18 -6.20
CA MET A 66 -20.78 -11.53 -7.27
C MET A 66 -19.44 -12.22 -7.55
N PRO A 67 -18.96 -12.25 -8.80
CA PRO A 67 -17.62 -12.76 -9.10
C PRO A 67 -16.55 -11.85 -8.48
N LEU A 68 -15.38 -12.43 -8.17
CA LEU A 68 -14.22 -11.66 -7.76
C LEU A 68 -13.72 -10.80 -8.95
N PRO A 69 -13.48 -9.49 -8.74
CA PRO A 69 -12.98 -8.61 -9.79
C PRO A 69 -11.50 -8.87 -10.09
N GLU A 70 -10.99 -8.41 -11.24
CA GLU A 70 -9.60 -8.62 -11.65
C GLU A 70 -8.60 -8.00 -10.66
N GLU A 71 -8.93 -6.83 -10.10
CA GLU A 71 -8.10 -6.13 -9.11
C GLU A 71 -7.87 -6.95 -7.84
N TYR A 72 -8.80 -7.86 -7.51
CA TYR A 72 -8.62 -8.80 -6.41
C TYR A 72 -7.42 -9.74 -6.65
N PHE A 73 -7.03 -9.98 -7.89
CA PHE A 73 -5.90 -10.84 -8.22
C PHE A 73 -4.60 -10.09 -8.43
N LEU A 74 -4.59 -8.75 -8.43
CA LEU A 74 -3.34 -7.97 -8.54
C LEU A 74 -2.34 -8.31 -7.44
N LYS A 75 -1.05 -8.44 -7.77
CA LYS A 75 0.01 -8.69 -6.77
C LYS A 75 0.02 -7.67 -5.65
N ILE A 76 0.20 -8.16 -4.43
CA ILE A 76 0.41 -7.34 -3.25
C ILE A 76 1.88 -6.92 -3.22
N PRO A 77 2.20 -5.63 -3.03
CA PRO A 77 3.57 -5.20 -2.85
C PRO A 77 4.25 -5.95 -1.68
N PRO A 78 5.56 -6.25 -1.78
CA PRO A 78 6.28 -6.92 -0.72
C PRO A 78 6.33 -6.05 0.54
N GLU A 79 6.45 -6.71 1.69
CA GLU A 79 6.82 -6.04 2.93
C GLU A 79 8.25 -5.49 2.82
N VAL A 80 8.48 -4.33 3.42
CA VAL A 80 9.79 -3.67 3.43
C VAL A 80 10.27 -3.43 4.87
N ASP A 81 11.56 -3.13 5.02
CA ASP A 81 12.12 -2.67 6.29
C ASP A 81 11.40 -1.38 6.74
N ASP A 82 10.83 -1.37 7.95
CA ASP A 82 10.12 -0.20 8.50
C ASP A 82 11.00 1.05 8.53
N ASN A 83 12.32 0.89 8.72
CA ASN A 83 13.28 1.99 8.75
C ASN A 83 13.80 2.39 7.36
N TYR A 84 13.24 1.83 6.28
CA TYR A 84 13.61 2.22 4.92
C TYR A 84 13.35 3.70 4.65
N MET A 85 14.29 4.34 3.97
CA MET A 85 14.20 5.68 3.42
C MET A 85 14.57 5.64 1.94
N ALA A 86 13.65 6.07 1.08
CA ALA A 86 13.91 6.17 -0.36
C ALA A 86 14.95 7.26 -0.66
N SER A 87 15.00 8.31 0.18
CA SER A 87 15.92 9.43 0.05
C SER A 87 16.33 9.99 1.40
N LEU A 88 17.59 10.42 1.52
CA LEU A 88 18.11 11.12 2.71
C LEU A 88 18.23 12.64 2.47
N LYS A 89 17.60 13.17 1.42
CA LYS A 89 17.67 14.61 1.07
C LYS A 89 16.95 15.50 2.09
N GLN A 90 15.91 14.99 2.75
CA GLN A 90 15.13 15.71 3.77
C GLN A 90 15.89 15.72 5.12
N LYS A 91 16.98 16.47 5.20
CA LYS A 91 17.92 16.44 6.35
C LYS A 91 17.22 16.60 7.70
N GLU A 92 16.32 17.58 7.84
CA GLU A 92 15.61 17.81 9.11
C GLU A 92 14.73 16.63 9.52
N ARG A 93 14.04 16.00 8.56
CA ARG A 93 13.24 14.78 8.80
C ARG A 93 14.15 13.62 9.20
N VAL A 94 15.23 13.41 8.46
CA VAL A 94 16.21 12.34 8.72
C VAL A 94 16.79 12.46 10.13
N GLU A 95 17.21 13.66 10.55
CA GLU A 95 17.77 13.86 11.89
C GLU A 95 16.71 13.64 12.98
N ARG A 96 15.47 14.08 12.75
CA ARG A 96 14.36 13.83 13.69
C ARG A 96 14.08 12.35 13.86
N LEU A 97 14.03 11.58 12.77
CA LEU A 97 13.80 10.14 12.81
C LEU A 97 14.94 9.42 13.54
N LYS A 98 16.21 9.81 13.33
CA LYS A 98 17.34 9.27 14.09
C LYS A 98 17.26 9.60 15.58
N GLN A 99 16.85 10.82 15.95
CA GLN A 99 16.68 11.21 17.36
C GLN A 99 15.60 10.40 18.08
N GLN A 100 14.61 9.89 17.34
CA GLN A 100 13.60 8.96 17.86
C GLN A 100 14.11 7.52 18.01
N GLY A 101 15.35 7.22 17.60
CA GLY A 101 15.97 5.90 17.68
C GLY A 101 15.86 5.05 16.42
N ASN A 102 15.39 5.59 15.30
CA ASN A 102 15.29 4.83 14.05
C ASN A 102 16.66 4.62 13.39
N GLU A 103 17.00 3.36 13.08
CA GLU A 103 18.19 2.99 12.31
C GLU A 103 17.88 2.99 10.81
N LEU A 104 17.98 4.16 10.18
CA LEU A 104 17.54 4.36 8.80
C LEU A 104 18.34 3.53 7.78
N SER A 105 17.60 2.79 6.95
CA SER A 105 18.11 1.92 5.88
C SER A 105 17.82 2.50 4.51
N ARG A 106 18.66 2.21 3.51
CA ARG A 106 18.39 2.52 2.08
C ARG A 106 18.24 1.27 1.23
N LYS A 107 18.00 0.11 1.85
CA LYS A 107 17.86 -1.15 1.14
C LYS A 107 16.53 -1.18 0.40
N LYS A 108 16.55 -0.68 -0.83
CA LYS A 108 15.37 -0.62 -1.70
C LYS A 108 14.91 -2.04 -2.05
N GLN A 109 13.63 -2.32 -1.80
CA GLN A 109 13.00 -3.53 -2.27
C GLN A 109 12.60 -3.37 -3.73
N ARG A 110 12.99 -4.34 -4.56
CA ARG A 110 12.56 -4.39 -5.96
C ARG A 110 11.16 -4.99 -6.01
N PHE A 111 10.22 -4.21 -6.49
CA PHE A 111 8.88 -4.64 -6.88
C PHE A 111 8.60 -4.02 -8.24
N VAL A 112 8.16 -4.84 -9.19
CA VAL A 112 7.70 -4.36 -10.48
C VAL A 112 6.18 -4.51 -10.45
N ASP A 113 5.50 -3.38 -10.45
CA ASP A 113 4.06 -3.34 -10.63
C ASP A 113 3.73 -3.34 -12.12
N ASP A 114 3.82 -4.52 -12.74
CA ASP A 114 3.49 -4.74 -14.15
C ASP A 114 2.05 -5.22 -14.34
N GLY A 115 1.18 -5.01 -13.34
CA GLY A 115 -0.19 -5.52 -13.36
C GLY A 115 -0.30 -7.05 -13.29
N GLN A 116 0.79 -7.76 -12.96
CA GLN A 116 0.72 -9.22 -12.85
C GLN A 116 -0.28 -9.65 -11.78
N LEU A 117 -1.10 -10.63 -12.18
CA LEU A 117 -2.04 -11.30 -11.30
C LEU A 117 -1.32 -12.42 -10.53
N GLU A 118 -1.72 -12.64 -9.29
CA GLU A 118 -1.29 -13.73 -8.43
C GLU A 118 -2.51 -14.58 -8.08
N PHE A 119 -2.53 -15.80 -8.61
CA PHE A 119 -3.54 -16.80 -8.33
C PHE A 119 -2.99 -17.75 -7.28
N PHE A 120 -3.65 -17.83 -6.12
CA PHE A 120 -3.31 -18.72 -5.00
C PHE A 120 -3.83 -20.13 -5.22
#